data_AF-A0A8D1WYS5-F1
#
_entry.id   AF-A0A8D1WYS5-F1
#
_cell.length_a   1.000
_cell.length_b   1.000
_cell.length_c   1.000
_cell.angle_alpha   90.00
_cell.angle_beta   90.00
_cell.angle_gamma   90.00
#
_symmetry.space_group_name_H-M   'P 1'
#
loop_
_entity.id
_entity.type
_entity.pdbx_description
1 polymer ?
#
loop_
_entity_poly.entity_id
_entity_poly.type
_entity_poly.pdbx_seq_one_letter_code
_entity_poly.pdbx_strand_id
1 'polypeptide(L)'
;MAGRRVNVNVGVLGHIDSGKTALARALSTTASTAAFDKQPQSRERGITLDLGFSCFSVPLPERLRPAPPGTEPESGAELQITLVDCPGHASLIRTIIGGAQIIDLMMLVIDVTKGMQTQSAECLVIGQIACQKLVVVLNKTDLLPEGKRQAAIEKMTRKMQKTLENTKFRGAPIIPVAARPGGPEAPETEAPQGIPELIEVVRKVKSMQMFHTPVTSAVQGDRLGICVTQFDPKLLERGLVCAPESLHTVHAAVISVEKIPYFRGPLQTKAKFHITVGHETVMGRVMFFSPAPDSFDHKPVLDSFDFSQEYLFQEQYLCPSSAPAATDTTDSGGDDKKAGQASEGHCPRQQWALVEFEKPVTCPRLCLVIGSRLDADIHANTCRLAFHGVLLHGLEDKNYAESCLPKLRVYKLKHKHGVVERVMDDYSVIGRSLFKKETNIQLFVGLKVHLSTGELGVIDSAFGQSGKFKVHIPGGLSPESKKILTPALKKRGRAGRGEAAKQEEGAERLEPTQHVELSLSFKRYVFDTHKRMVQSP
;
A
#
# COMPACT_ATOMS: atom_id res chain seq x y z
N MET A 1 19.53 -45.53 -12.37
CA MET A 1 18.63 -44.62 -11.63
C MET A 1 18.45 -43.36 -12.46
N ALA A 2 17.31 -42.67 -12.41
CA ALA A 2 17.22 -41.33 -12.98
C ALA A 2 18.04 -40.37 -12.11
N GLY A 3 18.80 -39.46 -12.74
CA GLY A 3 19.62 -38.49 -12.02
C GLY A 3 18.78 -37.51 -11.19
N ARG A 4 19.36 -36.99 -10.12
CA ARG A 4 18.67 -36.08 -9.19
C ARG A 4 18.27 -34.77 -9.88
N ARG A 5 17.00 -34.37 -9.75
CA ARG A 5 16.44 -33.16 -10.37
C ARG A 5 16.06 -32.08 -9.35
N VAL A 6 16.34 -30.82 -9.68
CA VAL A 6 16.11 -29.61 -8.87
C VAL A 6 15.19 -28.66 -9.65
N ASN A 7 14.04 -28.23 -9.12
CA ASN A 7 13.15 -27.26 -9.80
C ASN A 7 13.38 -25.83 -9.31
N VAL A 8 13.40 -24.88 -10.25
CA VAL A 8 13.26 -23.44 -9.99
C VAL A 8 12.02 -22.92 -10.71
N ASN A 9 11.22 -22.08 -10.06
CA ASN A 9 10.11 -21.39 -10.72
C ASN A 9 10.58 -20.03 -11.26
N VAL A 10 10.52 -19.87 -12.59
CA VAL A 10 10.92 -18.66 -13.31
C VAL A 10 9.70 -18.06 -13.99
N GLY A 11 9.33 -16.84 -13.59
CA GLY A 11 8.18 -16.14 -14.15
C GLY A 11 8.48 -15.47 -15.48
N VAL A 12 7.53 -15.52 -16.42
CA VAL A 12 7.57 -14.72 -17.64
C VAL A 12 6.49 -13.65 -17.54
N LEU A 13 6.90 -12.40 -17.26
CA LEU A 13 6.01 -11.26 -17.01
C LEU A 13 6.27 -10.12 -18.02
N GLY A 14 5.32 -9.21 -18.20
CA GLY A 14 5.41 -8.10 -19.16
C GLY A 14 4.11 -7.83 -19.93
N HIS A 15 4.09 -6.72 -20.68
CA HIS A 15 2.94 -6.22 -21.43
C HIS A 15 2.29 -7.24 -22.39
N ILE A 16 1.06 -6.99 -22.83
CA ILE A 16 0.42 -7.75 -23.90
C ILE A 16 1.29 -7.71 -25.17
N ASP A 17 1.31 -8.81 -25.93
CA ASP A 17 2.08 -8.97 -27.16
C ASP A 17 3.61 -8.72 -27.09
N SER A 18 4.20 -8.63 -25.90
CA SER A 18 5.67 -8.61 -25.73
C SER A 18 6.34 -9.96 -26.08
N GLY A 19 5.55 -11.00 -26.32
CA GLY A 19 6.01 -12.33 -26.75
C GLY A 19 6.37 -13.28 -25.61
N LYS A 20 5.80 -13.10 -24.40
CA LYS A 20 6.01 -13.98 -23.22
C LYS A 20 5.82 -15.47 -23.55
N THR A 21 4.68 -15.84 -24.10
CA THR A 21 4.33 -17.22 -24.46
C THR A 21 5.22 -17.79 -25.56
N ALA A 22 5.63 -16.94 -26.52
CA ALA A 22 6.61 -17.33 -27.55
C ALA A 22 7.99 -17.58 -26.95
N LEU A 23 8.45 -16.73 -26.03
CA LEU A 23 9.70 -16.92 -25.28
C LEU A 23 9.66 -18.19 -24.41
N ALA A 24 8.53 -18.42 -23.73
CA ALA A 24 8.33 -19.63 -22.95
C ALA A 24 8.40 -20.90 -23.83
N ARG A 25 7.81 -20.85 -25.04
CA ARG A 25 7.91 -21.92 -26.03
C ARG A 25 9.34 -22.12 -26.55
N ALA A 26 10.04 -21.05 -26.91
CA ALA A 26 11.42 -21.10 -27.40
C ALA A 26 12.43 -21.62 -26.35
N LEU A 27 12.14 -21.44 -25.05
CA LEU A 27 12.95 -21.99 -23.95
C LEU A 27 12.59 -23.43 -23.59
N SER A 28 11.38 -23.90 -23.90
CA SER A 28 10.86 -25.17 -23.37
C SER A 28 11.26 -26.38 -24.20
N THR A 29 11.97 -27.33 -23.59
CA THR A 29 12.22 -28.66 -24.16
C THR A 29 11.07 -29.64 -23.88
N THR A 30 10.17 -29.32 -22.95
CA THR A 30 9.07 -30.21 -22.57
C THR A 30 7.79 -29.42 -22.24
N ALA A 31 6.77 -29.58 -23.09
CA ALA A 31 5.45 -28.99 -22.92
C ALA A 31 4.60 -29.80 -21.92
N SER A 32 4.79 -29.57 -20.62
CA SER A 32 3.99 -30.21 -19.56
C SER A 32 2.53 -29.75 -19.57
N THR A 33 1.57 -30.68 -19.74
CA THR A 33 0.11 -30.75 -19.42
C THR A 33 -0.83 -29.52 -19.39
N ALA A 34 -0.35 -28.27 -19.35
CA ALA A 34 -1.10 -27.02 -19.49
C ALA A 34 -0.30 -25.96 -20.27
N ALA A 35 0.64 -26.38 -21.13
CA ALA A 35 1.69 -25.54 -21.67
C ALA A 35 1.22 -24.33 -22.50
N PHE A 36 0.19 -24.48 -23.35
CA PHE A 36 -0.31 -23.40 -24.22
C PHE A 36 -1.82 -23.49 -24.42
N ASP A 37 -2.50 -22.37 -24.18
CA ASP A 37 -3.88 -22.08 -24.60
C ASP A 37 -4.86 -23.26 -24.46
N LYS A 38 -4.96 -23.85 -23.26
CA LYS A 38 -5.73 -25.08 -23.06
C LYS A 38 -7.26 -24.85 -23.15
N GLN A 39 -7.72 -23.63 -22.86
CA GLN A 39 -9.11 -23.22 -23.10
C GLN A 39 -9.30 -22.80 -24.57
N PRO A 40 -10.41 -23.19 -25.23
CA PRO A 40 -10.75 -22.72 -26.59
C PRO A 40 -10.71 -21.18 -26.70
N GLN A 41 -11.22 -20.49 -25.68
CA GLN A 41 -11.24 -19.02 -25.61
C GLN A 41 -9.84 -18.37 -25.61
N SER A 42 -8.80 -19.04 -25.10
CA SER A 42 -7.42 -18.55 -25.22
C SER A 42 -6.89 -18.69 -26.64
N ARG A 43 -7.21 -19.80 -27.34
CA ARG A 43 -6.82 -20.02 -28.74
C ARG A 43 -7.52 -19.06 -29.68
N GLU A 44 -8.83 -18.90 -29.52
CA GLU A 44 -9.66 -17.99 -30.32
C GLU A 44 -9.25 -16.52 -30.17
N ARG A 45 -8.78 -16.12 -28.99
CA ARG A 45 -8.39 -14.73 -28.69
C ARG A 45 -6.88 -14.46 -28.75
N GLY A 46 -6.05 -15.48 -28.93
CA GLY A 46 -4.59 -15.37 -28.96
C GLY A 46 -3.96 -14.85 -27.66
N ILE A 47 -4.64 -15.00 -26.51
CA ILE A 47 -4.19 -14.44 -25.21
C ILE A 47 -4.18 -15.47 -24.08
N THR A 48 -3.09 -15.45 -23.31
CA THR A 48 -2.94 -16.12 -22.03
C THR A 48 -3.96 -15.59 -21.02
N LEU A 49 -4.91 -16.43 -20.59
CA LEU A 49 -5.97 -16.07 -19.61
C LEU A 49 -5.65 -16.52 -18.17
N ASP A 50 -4.78 -17.52 -18.03
CA ASP A 50 -4.34 -18.12 -16.76
C ASP A 50 -2.81 -18.32 -16.75
N LEU A 51 -2.23 -18.67 -15.62
CA LEU A 51 -0.83 -19.05 -15.50
C LEU A 51 -0.55 -20.30 -16.36
N GLY A 52 0.20 -20.11 -17.46
CA GLY A 52 0.73 -21.20 -18.26
C GLY A 52 1.95 -21.81 -17.58
N PHE A 53 2.12 -23.13 -17.68
CA PHE A 53 3.26 -23.82 -17.09
C PHE A 53 3.97 -24.73 -18.09
N SER A 54 5.25 -24.46 -18.33
CA SER A 54 6.12 -25.27 -19.19
C SER A 54 7.48 -25.48 -18.49
N CYS A 55 8.36 -26.33 -19.03
CA CYS A 55 9.68 -26.51 -18.44
C CYS A 55 10.76 -26.93 -19.44
N PHE A 56 12.01 -26.75 -19.00
CA PHE A 56 13.20 -27.33 -19.62
C PHE A 56 14.19 -27.77 -18.56
N SER A 57 15.13 -28.66 -18.92
CA SER A 57 16.17 -29.14 -18.01
C SER A 57 17.56 -28.79 -18.54
N VAL A 58 18.48 -28.49 -17.63
CA VAL A 58 19.88 -28.16 -17.91
C VAL A 58 20.80 -28.83 -16.90
N PRO A 59 22.10 -29.06 -17.18
CA PRO A 59 23.02 -29.66 -16.21
C PRO A 59 23.08 -28.85 -14.90
N LEU A 60 23.05 -29.52 -13.75
CA LEU A 60 23.03 -28.87 -12.44
C LEU A 60 24.34 -28.08 -12.18
N PRO A 61 24.29 -26.76 -11.95
CA PRO A 61 25.48 -25.96 -11.64
C PRO A 61 26.16 -26.42 -10.34
N GLU A 62 27.49 -26.45 -10.32
CA GLU A 62 28.28 -27.03 -9.22
C GLU A 62 27.94 -26.44 -7.84
N ARG A 63 27.74 -25.12 -7.78
CA ARG A 63 27.34 -24.37 -6.58
C ARG A 63 25.96 -24.74 -5.99
N LEU A 64 25.17 -25.56 -6.68
CA LEU A 64 23.87 -26.08 -6.22
C LEU A 64 23.94 -27.57 -5.84
N ARG A 65 25.11 -28.22 -5.95
CA ARG A 65 25.28 -29.59 -5.46
C ARG A 65 25.25 -29.60 -3.93
N PRO A 66 24.43 -30.44 -3.27
CA PRO A 66 24.35 -30.46 -1.79
C PRO A 66 25.53 -31.15 -1.08
N ALA A 67 26.51 -31.68 -1.83
CA ALA A 67 27.54 -32.56 -1.29
C ALA A 67 28.68 -31.79 -0.60
N PRO A 68 29.24 -32.31 0.51
CA PRO A 68 30.48 -31.78 1.07
C PRO A 68 31.65 -31.97 0.08
N PRO A 69 32.72 -31.15 0.18
CA PRO A 69 33.90 -31.32 -0.66
C PRO A 69 34.56 -32.69 -0.38
N GLY A 70 34.60 -33.56 -1.38
CA GLY A 70 35.22 -34.89 -1.29
C GLY A 70 34.36 -36.07 -1.80
N THR A 71 33.07 -35.87 -2.09
CA THR A 71 32.23 -36.92 -2.70
C THR A 71 32.30 -36.88 -4.23
N GLU A 72 32.43 -38.06 -4.85
CA GLU A 72 32.37 -38.24 -6.32
C GLU A 72 31.11 -37.56 -6.92
N PRO A 73 31.21 -36.87 -8.07
CA PRO A 73 30.07 -36.20 -8.67
C PRO A 73 29.04 -37.21 -9.20
N GLU A 74 27.84 -37.21 -8.62
CA GLU A 74 26.67 -37.93 -9.17
C GLU A 74 26.43 -37.52 -10.63
N SER A 75 26.88 -38.37 -11.55
CA SER A 75 26.76 -38.11 -12.98
C SER A 75 25.29 -38.14 -13.41
N GLY A 76 24.82 -37.02 -13.97
CA GLY A 76 23.44 -36.88 -14.46
C GLY A 76 22.49 -36.03 -13.62
N ALA A 77 22.97 -35.26 -12.62
CA ALA A 77 22.12 -34.30 -11.91
C ALA A 77 21.69 -33.11 -12.81
N GLU A 78 20.40 -32.76 -12.79
CA GLU A 78 19.81 -31.72 -13.65
C GLU A 78 19.05 -30.64 -12.85
N LEU A 79 19.12 -29.41 -13.34
CA LEU A 79 18.29 -28.27 -12.96
C LEU A 79 17.10 -28.18 -13.93
N GLN A 80 15.90 -28.48 -13.44
CA GLN A 80 14.64 -28.19 -14.10
C GLN A 80 14.25 -26.73 -13.85
N ILE A 81 13.90 -26.02 -14.91
CA ILE A 81 13.36 -24.66 -14.85
C ILE A 81 11.90 -24.75 -15.25
N THR A 82 10.99 -24.57 -14.30
CA THR A 82 9.57 -24.38 -14.58
C THR A 82 9.33 -22.93 -14.95
N LEU A 83 8.86 -22.70 -16.16
CA LEU A 83 8.44 -21.40 -16.66
C LEU A 83 6.96 -21.18 -16.31
N VAL A 84 6.70 -20.08 -15.60
CA VAL A 84 5.35 -19.61 -15.23
C VAL A 84 4.97 -18.44 -16.15
N ASP A 85 4.27 -18.73 -17.24
CA ASP A 85 3.82 -17.71 -18.21
C ASP A 85 2.64 -16.94 -17.64
N CYS A 86 2.85 -15.67 -17.31
CA CYS A 86 1.82 -14.82 -16.71
C CYS A 86 1.00 -14.10 -17.80
N PRO A 87 -0.31 -13.88 -17.58
CA PRO A 87 -1.14 -13.13 -18.52
C PRO A 87 -0.64 -11.69 -18.69
N GLY A 88 -0.77 -11.13 -19.90
CA GLY A 88 -0.34 -9.75 -20.22
C GLY A 88 -1.43 -8.67 -20.17
N HIS A 89 -2.70 -9.08 -20.11
CA HIS A 89 -3.84 -8.16 -20.21
C HIS A 89 -4.13 -7.48 -18.85
N ALA A 90 -4.41 -6.17 -18.85
CA ALA A 90 -4.50 -5.40 -17.60
C ALA A 90 -5.65 -5.83 -16.67
N SER A 91 -6.72 -6.46 -17.17
CA SER A 91 -7.78 -7.02 -16.31
C SER A 91 -7.32 -8.25 -15.50
N LEU A 92 -6.25 -8.93 -15.92
CA LEU A 92 -5.75 -10.17 -15.32
C LEU A 92 -4.64 -9.94 -14.28
N ILE A 93 -4.45 -8.69 -13.83
CA ILE A 93 -3.41 -8.29 -12.87
C ILE A 93 -3.47 -9.07 -11.54
N ARG A 94 -4.67 -9.51 -11.11
CA ARG A 94 -4.84 -10.39 -9.93
C ARG A 94 -4.10 -11.73 -10.10
N THR A 95 -4.19 -12.32 -11.29
CA THR A 95 -3.47 -13.55 -11.66
C THR A 95 -1.95 -13.31 -11.69
N ILE A 96 -1.50 -12.13 -12.15
CA ILE A 96 -0.07 -11.77 -12.13
C ILE A 96 0.46 -11.65 -10.69
N ILE A 97 -0.30 -11.02 -9.79
CA ILE A 97 0.10 -10.88 -8.36
C ILE A 97 0.18 -12.26 -7.68
N GLY A 98 -0.80 -13.14 -7.93
CA GLY A 98 -0.77 -14.52 -7.42
C GLY A 98 0.37 -15.35 -8.02
N GLY A 99 0.66 -15.17 -9.31
CA GLY A 99 1.79 -15.82 -9.97
C GLY A 99 3.14 -15.36 -9.41
N ALA A 100 3.34 -14.07 -9.19
CA ALA A 100 4.61 -13.53 -8.70
C ALA A 100 5.03 -14.05 -7.31
N GLN A 101 4.09 -14.55 -6.50
CA GLN A 101 4.36 -15.15 -5.20
C GLN A 101 4.89 -16.60 -5.28
N ILE A 102 4.75 -17.28 -6.43
CA ILE A 102 5.25 -18.65 -6.64
C ILE A 102 6.56 -18.69 -7.46
N ILE A 103 7.20 -17.53 -7.68
CA ILE A 103 8.34 -17.34 -8.59
C ILE A 103 9.60 -16.90 -7.83
N ASP A 104 10.73 -17.58 -8.06
CA ASP A 104 12.04 -17.21 -7.51
C ASP A 104 12.73 -16.09 -8.32
N LEU A 105 12.65 -16.20 -9.66
CA LEU A 105 13.26 -15.30 -10.64
C LEU A 105 12.20 -14.78 -11.62
N MET A 106 12.08 -13.45 -11.71
CA MET A 106 11.25 -12.82 -12.74
C MET A 106 12.06 -12.56 -14.01
N MET A 107 11.55 -12.99 -15.17
CA MET A 107 11.90 -12.45 -16.47
C MET A 107 10.87 -11.39 -16.87
N LEU A 108 11.32 -10.14 -17.04
CA LEU A 108 10.49 -9.05 -17.56
C LEU A 108 10.73 -8.92 -19.07
N VAL A 109 9.77 -9.38 -19.85
CA VAL A 109 9.81 -9.36 -21.32
C VAL A 109 9.31 -8.01 -21.83
N ILE A 110 10.19 -7.32 -22.53
CA ILE A 110 9.99 -6.00 -23.13
C ILE A 110 10.10 -6.12 -24.65
N ASP A 111 9.10 -5.62 -25.37
CA ASP A 111 9.20 -5.43 -26.82
C ASP A 111 10.25 -4.33 -27.09
N VAL A 112 11.37 -4.66 -27.74
CA VAL A 112 12.49 -3.73 -27.94
C VAL A 112 12.10 -2.50 -28.77
N THR A 113 11.05 -2.60 -29.59
CA THR A 113 10.57 -1.49 -30.44
C THR A 113 9.71 -0.49 -29.66
N LYS A 114 8.94 -0.96 -28.66
CA LYS A 114 8.01 -0.15 -27.85
C LYS A 114 8.61 0.29 -26.51
N GLY A 115 9.45 -0.56 -25.92
CA GLY A 115 10.06 -0.37 -24.62
C GLY A 115 9.11 -0.56 -23.43
N MET A 116 9.35 0.17 -22.35
CA MET A 116 8.54 0.06 -21.12
C MET A 116 7.12 0.62 -21.34
N GLN A 117 6.12 -0.24 -21.22
CA GLN A 117 4.69 0.09 -21.30
C GLN A 117 4.02 -0.06 -19.92
N THR A 118 2.78 0.42 -19.77
CA THR A 118 2.06 0.49 -18.47
C THR A 118 2.10 -0.82 -17.69
N GLN A 119 1.72 -1.93 -18.30
CA GLN A 119 1.70 -3.26 -17.67
C GLN A 119 3.11 -3.78 -17.39
N SER A 120 4.13 -3.40 -18.17
CA SER A 120 5.53 -3.72 -17.86
C SER A 120 6.01 -2.99 -16.60
N ALA A 121 5.57 -1.74 -16.40
CA ALA A 121 5.83 -0.99 -15.18
C ALA A 121 5.07 -1.57 -13.97
N GLU A 122 3.80 -1.96 -14.13
CA GLU A 122 3.06 -2.68 -13.08
C GLU A 122 3.72 -4.02 -12.72
N CYS A 123 4.18 -4.79 -13.72
CA CYS A 123 4.94 -6.03 -13.50
C CYS A 123 6.26 -5.77 -12.77
N LEU A 124 7.00 -4.70 -13.09
CA LEU A 124 8.22 -4.32 -12.37
C LEU A 124 7.94 -3.94 -10.91
N VAL A 125 6.80 -3.30 -10.62
CA VAL A 125 6.36 -3.03 -9.24
C VAL A 125 6.04 -4.32 -8.51
N ILE A 126 5.28 -5.24 -9.12
CA ILE A 126 4.99 -6.55 -8.53
C ILE A 126 6.28 -7.32 -8.25
N GLY A 127 7.24 -7.33 -9.19
CA GLY A 127 8.56 -7.92 -8.98
C GLY A 127 9.31 -7.30 -7.80
N GLN A 128 9.29 -5.97 -7.66
CA GLN A 128 9.92 -5.28 -6.53
C GLN A 128 9.32 -5.66 -5.18
N ILE A 129 8.05 -6.07 -5.16
CA ILE A 129 7.36 -6.50 -3.94
C ILE A 129 7.60 -7.99 -3.68
N ALA A 130 7.35 -8.87 -4.66
CA ALA A 130 7.30 -10.33 -4.45
C ALA A 130 8.59 -11.09 -4.84
N CYS A 131 9.27 -10.71 -5.93
CA CYS A 131 10.36 -11.51 -6.50
C CYS A 131 11.73 -11.11 -5.92
N GLN A 132 12.66 -12.06 -5.77
CA GLN A 132 14.01 -11.76 -5.26
C GLN A 132 14.95 -11.22 -6.34
N LYS A 133 14.84 -11.72 -7.58
CA LYS A 133 15.72 -11.38 -8.70
C LYS A 133 14.93 -11.07 -9.97
N LEU A 134 15.56 -10.29 -10.84
CA LEU A 134 15.04 -9.88 -12.15
C LEU A 134 16.08 -10.18 -13.25
N VAL A 135 15.59 -10.61 -14.42
CA VAL A 135 16.28 -10.51 -15.71
C VAL A 135 15.35 -9.75 -16.66
N VAL A 136 15.87 -8.78 -17.40
CA VAL A 136 15.12 -8.11 -18.46
C VAL A 136 15.42 -8.78 -19.79
N VAL A 137 14.38 -9.09 -20.54
CA VAL A 137 14.49 -9.72 -21.87
C VAL A 137 13.98 -8.73 -22.91
N LEU A 138 14.88 -8.22 -23.77
CA LEU A 138 14.53 -7.33 -24.88
C LEU A 138 14.18 -8.20 -26.08
N ASN A 139 12.89 -8.51 -26.24
CA ASN A 139 12.38 -9.39 -27.30
C ASN A 139 12.11 -8.63 -28.61
N LYS A 140 12.00 -9.38 -29.72
CA LYS A 140 11.73 -8.91 -31.08
C LYS A 140 12.86 -8.09 -31.71
N THR A 141 14.11 -8.48 -31.48
CA THR A 141 15.29 -7.82 -32.06
C THR A 141 15.39 -7.95 -33.59
N ASP A 142 14.73 -8.94 -34.16
CA ASP A 142 14.56 -9.15 -35.60
C ASP A 142 13.87 -7.95 -36.29
N LEU A 143 12.84 -7.37 -35.66
CA LEU A 143 12.10 -6.21 -36.17
C LEU A 143 12.93 -4.90 -36.26
N LEU A 144 14.14 -4.88 -35.70
CA LEU A 144 15.05 -3.75 -35.82
C LEU A 144 15.85 -3.83 -37.13
N PRO A 145 15.93 -2.75 -37.93
CA PRO A 145 16.72 -2.73 -39.16
C PRO A 145 18.18 -3.07 -38.91
N GLU A 146 18.75 -3.99 -39.68
CA GLU A 146 20.05 -4.64 -39.37
C GLU A 146 21.18 -3.64 -39.10
N GLY A 147 21.39 -2.69 -40.01
CA GLY A 147 22.42 -1.64 -39.87
C GLY A 147 22.23 -0.67 -38.69
N LYS A 148 21.11 -0.74 -37.96
CA LYS A 148 20.84 0.05 -36.74
C LYS A 148 20.48 -0.81 -35.52
N ARG A 149 20.38 -2.14 -35.67
CA ARG A 149 19.91 -3.11 -34.65
C ARG A 149 20.71 -2.99 -33.36
N GLN A 150 22.04 -3.08 -33.45
CA GLN A 150 22.93 -3.02 -32.28
C GLN A 150 22.82 -1.69 -31.52
N ALA A 151 22.87 -0.56 -32.23
CA ALA A 151 22.76 0.77 -31.61
C ALA A 151 21.38 1.00 -30.94
N ALA A 152 20.31 0.45 -31.52
CA ALA A 152 18.97 0.50 -30.92
C ALA A 152 18.87 -0.36 -29.65
N ILE A 153 19.43 -1.59 -29.67
CA ILE A 153 19.51 -2.48 -28.50
C ILE A 153 20.31 -1.82 -27.37
N GLU A 154 21.47 -1.23 -27.65
CA GLU A 154 22.28 -0.53 -26.65
C GLU A 154 21.57 0.69 -26.06
N LYS A 155 20.91 1.50 -26.89
CA LYS A 155 20.10 2.64 -26.44
C LYS A 155 18.97 2.18 -25.51
N MET A 156 18.30 1.07 -25.85
CA MET A 156 17.22 0.52 -25.04
C MET A 156 17.73 -0.11 -23.73
N THR A 157 18.87 -0.79 -23.78
CA THR A 157 19.58 -1.36 -22.61
C THR A 157 19.95 -0.25 -21.62
N ARG A 158 20.58 0.84 -22.09
CA ARG A 158 20.89 2.01 -21.23
C ARG A 158 19.63 2.66 -20.64
N LYS A 159 18.51 2.68 -21.39
CA LYS A 159 17.21 3.17 -20.87
C LYS A 159 16.69 2.28 -19.74
N MET A 160 16.77 0.95 -19.86
CA MET A 160 16.36 0.02 -18.81
C MET A 160 17.27 0.08 -17.59
N GLN A 161 18.59 0.18 -17.75
CA GLN A 161 19.52 0.37 -16.64
C GLN A 161 19.13 1.58 -15.78
N LYS A 162 18.84 2.73 -16.40
CA LYS A 162 18.36 3.94 -15.71
C LYS A 162 17.01 3.74 -15.00
N THR A 163 16.08 2.99 -15.59
CA THR A 163 14.78 2.70 -14.94
C THR A 163 14.93 1.77 -13.74
N LEU A 164 15.88 0.84 -13.77
CA LEU A 164 16.15 -0.11 -12.69
C LEU A 164 17.04 0.45 -11.58
N GLU A 165 17.74 1.56 -11.81
CA GLU A 165 18.73 2.13 -10.88
C GLU A 165 18.14 2.48 -9.50
N ASN A 166 16.90 2.99 -9.48
CA ASN A 166 16.17 3.35 -8.26
C ASN A 166 15.37 2.16 -7.67
N THR A 167 15.67 0.92 -8.07
CA THR A 167 14.96 -0.29 -7.63
C THR A 167 15.93 -1.28 -6.98
N LYS A 168 15.40 -2.28 -6.26
CA LYS A 168 16.20 -3.40 -5.73
C LYS A 168 16.86 -4.27 -6.83
N PHE A 169 16.56 -4.02 -8.10
CA PHE A 169 17.09 -4.72 -9.27
C PHE A 169 18.18 -3.93 -10.02
N ARG A 170 18.83 -2.97 -9.38
CA ARG A 170 20.00 -2.29 -9.93
C ARG A 170 21.07 -3.32 -10.36
N GLY A 171 21.51 -3.23 -11.61
CA GLY A 171 22.47 -4.18 -12.19
C GLY A 171 21.89 -5.52 -12.63
N ALA A 172 20.56 -5.68 -12.69
CA ALA A 172 19.93 -6.87 -13.28
C ALA A 172 20.39 -7.07 -14.75
N PRO A 173 20.62 -8.32 -15.19
CA PRO A 173 20.98 -8.61 -16.58
C PRO A 173 19.88 -8.18 -17.56
N ILE A 174 20.31 -7.69 -18.73
CA ILE A 174 19.43 -7.28 -19.83
C ILE A 174 19.91 -8.02 -21.07
N ILE A 175 19.06 -8.87 -21.66
CA ILE A 175 19.45 -9.81 -22.71
C ILE A 175 18.58 -9.59 -23.95
N PRO A 176 19.16 -9.28 -25.13
CA PRO A 176 18.44 -9.18 -26.39
C PRO A 176 18.13 -10.56 -26.97
N VAL A 177 16.88 -10.77 -27.40
CA VAL A 177 16.43 -12.03 -28.02
C VAL A 177 15.41 -11.79 -29.14
N ALA A 178 15.27 -12.76 -30.04
CA ALA A 178 14.10 -12.89 -30.91
C ALA A 178 13.50 -14.28 -30.70
N ALA A 179 12.44 -14.36 -29.89
CA ALA A 179 11.81 -15.63 -29.51
C ALA A 179 11.02 -16.30 -30.64
N ARG A 180 10.55 -15.51 -31.62
CA ARG A 180 9.93 -15.98 -32.86
C ARG A 180 10.23 -14.95 -33.97
N PRO A 181 11.39 -15.06 -34.64
CA PRO A 181 11.74 -14.19 -35.76
C PRO A 181 10.65 -14.25 -36.84
N GLY A 182 10.41 -13.13 -37.53
CA GLY A 182 9.40 -13.04 -38.61
C GLY A 182 7.93 -13.08 -38.14
N GLY A 183 7.68 -13.26 -36.83
CA GLY A 183 6.34 -13.12 -36.25
C GLY A 183 5.42 -14.35 -36.40
N PRO A 184 4.09 -14.17 -36.31
CA PRO A 184 3.14 -15.28 -36.22
C PRO A 184 2.91 -16.04 -37.52
N GLU A 185 3.25 -15.44 -38.67
CA GLU A 185 3.10 -16.02 -40.01
C GLU A 185 4.39 -16.67 -40.53
N ALA A 186 5.53 -16.42 -39.87
CA ALA A 186 6.80 -17.05 -40.23
C ALA A 186 6.80 -18.56 -39.93
N PRO A 187 7.44 -19.38 -40.79
CA PRO A 187 7.56 -20.82 -40.60
C PRO A 187 8.37 -21.14 -39.35
N GLU A 188 8.00 -22.22 -38.64
CA GLU A 188 8.65 -22.65 -37.38
C GLU A 188 10.13 -23.09 -37.55
N THR A 189 10.65 -23.04 -38.78
CA THR A 189 12.06 -23.31 -39.13
C THR A 189 13.02 -22.17 -38.78
N GLU A 190 12.55 -20.94 -38.56
CA GLU A 190 13.44 -19.85 -38.13
C GLU A 190 13.81 -19.99 -36.65
N ALA A 191 15.08 -20.34 -36.40
CA ALA A 191 15.57 -20.59 -35.05
C ALA A 191 15.58 -19.31 -34.17
N PRO A 192 15.17 -19.40 -32.90
CA PRO A 192 15.11 -18.25 -32.01
C PRO A 192 16.52 -17.75 -31.63
N GLN A 193 16.70 -16.44 -31.59
CA GLN A 193 18.00 -15.79 -31.40
C GLN A 193 18.20 -15.35 -29.94
N GLY A 194 19.42 -15.46 -29.41
CA GLY A 194 19.79 -15.04 -28.04
C GLY A 194 19.38 -16.00 -26.91
N ILE A 195 18.71 -17.12 -27.23
CA ILE A 195 18.24 -18.10 -26.24
C ILE A 195 19.38 -18.76 -25.42
N PRO A 196 20.55 -19.13 -25.99
CA PRO A 196 21.64 -19.71 -25.20
C PRO A 196 22.15 -18.78 -24.08
N GLU A 197 22.37 -17.50 -24.40
CA GLU A 197 22.80 -16.47 -23.43
C GLU A 197 21.77 -16.29 -22.31
N LEU A 198 20.48 -16.27 -22.66
CA LEU A 198 19.39 -16.21 -21.67
C LEU A 198 19.41 -17.42 -20.74
N ILE A 199 19.61 -18.63 -21.27
CA ILE A 199 19.71 -19.86 -20.47
C ILE A 199 20.92 -19.80 -19.52
N GLU A 200 22.09 -19.31 -19.95
CA GLU A 200 23.26 -19.17 -19.08
C GLU A 200 23.05 -18.22 -17.90
N VAL A 201 22.27 -17.16 -18.10
CA VAL A 201 21.93 -16.22 -17.02
C VAL A 201 20.85 -16.80 -16.10
N VAL A 202 19.81 -17.43 -16.64
CA VAL A 202 18.75 -18.08 -15.84
C VAL A 202 19.31 -19.26 -15.03
N ARG A 203 20.34 -19.95 -15.52
CA ARG A 203 21.11 -20.96 -14.77
C ARG A 203 21.75 -20.43 -13.47
N LYS A 204 21.75 -19.12 -13.17
CA LYS A 204 22.36 -18.51 -11.97
C LYS A 204 21.43 -18.46 -10.72
N VAL A 205 20.28 -19.13 -10.72
CA VAL A 205 19.32 -19.23 -9.59
C VAL A 205 19.73 -20.33 -8.57
N LYS A 206 18.99 -20.51 -7.46
CA LYS A 206 19.50 -21.05 -6.17
C LYS A 206 18.78 -22.25 -5.48
N SER A 207 17.57 -22.72 -5.83
CA SER A 207 16.82 -23.73 -5.01
C SER A 207 15.95 -24.74 -5.82
N MET A 208 15.20 -25.65 -5.15
CA MET A 208 14.74 -27.01 -5.60
C MET A 208 13.22 -27.27 -5.32
N GLN A 209 12.55 -28.41 -5.57
CA GLN A 209 12.81 -29.78 -6.12
C GLN A 209 11.58 -30.40 -6.92
N MET A 210 11.19 -31.68 -6.82
CA MET A 210 10.93 -32.54 -8.02
C MET A 210 9.50 -32.84 -8.59
N PHE A 211 9.44 -33.14 -9.90
CA PHE A 211 8.31 -33.72 -10.67
C PHE A 211 8.68 -35.11 -11.31
N HIS A 212 7.67 -35.91 -11.71
CA HIS A 212 7.74 -37.12 -12.57
C HIS A 212 8.28 -38.45 -12.02
N THR A 213 8.65 -38.56 -10.75
CA THR A 213 8.79 -39.87 -10.06
C THR A 213 7.91 -39.90 -8.82
N PRO A 214 7.45 -41.07 -8.35
CA PRO A 214 6.80 -41.16 -7.05
C PRO A 214 7.80 -40.77 -5.96
N VAL A 215 7.50 -39.69 -5.23
CA VAL A 215 8.31 -39.17 -4.13
C VAL A 215 7.61 -39.39 -2.80
N THR A 216 8.37 -39.71 -1.75
CA THR A 216 7.87 -39.94 -0.39
C THR A 216 7.85 -38.67 0.47
N SER A 217 8.57 -37.62 0.06
CA SER A 217 8.68 -36.35 0.75
C SER A 217 8.92 -35.22 -0.25
N ALA A 218 8.44 -34.03 0.07
CA ALA A 218 8.66 -32.81 -0.71
C ALA A 218 9.00 -31.63 0.20
N VAL A 219 9.65 -30.60 -0.35
CA VAL A 219 10.11 -29.40 0.38
C VAL A 219 9.61 -28.11 -0.28
N GLN A 220 9.87 -26.96 0.36
CA GLN A 220 9.50 -25.65 -0.18
C GLN A 220 10.23 -25.37 -1.51
N GLY A 221 9.46 -25.01 -2.53
CA GLY A 221 9.93 -24.79 -3.92
C GLY A 221 9.61 -25.94 -4.87
N ASP A 222 9.30 -27.13 -4.33
CA ASP A 222 8.91 -28.29 -5.12
C ASP A 222 7.60 -28.03 -5.87
N ARG A 223 7.59 -28.40 -7.15
CA ARG A 223 6.36 -28.46 -7.94
C ARG A 223 6.00 -29.92 -8.17
N LEU A 224 4.84 -30.33 -7.67
CA LEU A 224 4.40 -31.71 -7.63
C LEU A 224 2.88 -31.83 -7.85
N GLY A 225 2.40 -33.05 -8.08
CA GLY A 225 0.98 -33.39 -8.02
C GLY A 225 0.70 -34.28 -6.81
N ILE A 226 -0.32 -33.94 -6.01
CA ILE A 226 -0.80 -34.77 -4.90
C ILE A 226 -2.04 -35.52 -5.36
N CYS A 227 -2.05 -36.85 -5.21
CA CYS A 227 -3.27 -37.64 -5.34
C CYS A 227 -3.97 -37.65 -3.96
N VAL A 228 -5.24 -37.24 -3.93
CA VAL A 228 -6.07 -37.16 -2.72
C VAL A 228 -7.37 -37.94 -2.93
N THR A 229 -8.12 -38.18 -1.84
CA THR A 229 -9.46 -38.76 -1.89
C THR A 229 -10.38 -37.93 -2.80
N GLN A 230 -11.26 -38.61 -3.54
CA GLN A 230 -12.12 -37.98 -4.54
C GLN A 230 -13.01 -36.86 -3.96
N PHE A 231 -12.99 -35.71 -4.61
CA PHE A 231 -13.87 -34.57 -4.40
C PHE A 231 -14.22 -33.93 -5.76
N ASP A 232 -15.20 -33.02 -5.83
CA ASP A 232 -15.52 -32.32 -7.09
C ASP A 232 -14.44 -31.25 -7.40
N PRO A 233 -13.66 -31.37 -8.50
CA PRO A 233 -12.61 -30.42 -8.85
C PRO A 233 -13.12 -28.99 -9.05
N LYS A 234 -14.41 -28.80 -9.38
CA LYS A 234 -15.01 -27.47 -9.57
C LYS A 234 -15.08 -26.64 -8.29
N LEU A 235 -14.99 -27.28 -7.12
CA LEU A 235 -14.98 -26.60 -5.82
C LEU A 235 -13.62 -25.94 -5.52
N LEU A 236 -12.55 -26.32 -6.23
CA LEU A 236 -11.19 -25.83 -6.00
C LEU A 236 -10.38 -25.77 -7.31
N GLU A 237 -10.73 -24.84 -8.21
CA GLU A 237 -9.94 -24.58 -9.42
C GLU A 237 -8.58 -23.92 -9.09
N ARG A 238 -8.56 -23.02 -8.10
CA ARG A 238 -7.36 -22.42 -7.51
C ARG A 238 -7.60 -22.16 -6.03
N GLY A 239 -6.57 -22.32 -5.20
CA GLY A 239 -6.64 -22.03 -3.77
C GLY A 239 -5.38 -22.44 -3.02
N LEU A 240 -5.43 -22.33 -1.70
CA LEU A 240 -4.37 -22.78 -0.80
C LEU A 240 -4.71 -24.18 -0.25
N VAL A 241 -3.71 -25.05 -0.19
CA VAL A 241 -3.75 -26.30 0.58
C VAL A 241 -2.65 -26.21 1.63
N CYS A 242 -2.96 -26.59 2.87
CA CYS A 242 -2.13 -26.34 4.03
C CYS A 242 -2.23 -27.49 5.05
N ALA A 243 -1.39 -27.47 6.08
CA ALA A 243 -1.59 -28.33 7.25
C ALA A 243 -2.89 -27.91 7.97
N PRO A 244 -3.64 -28.85 8.58
CA PRO A 244 -4.80 -28.52 9.40
C PRO A 244 -4.49 -27.41 10.41
N GLU A 245 -5.43 -26.48 10.60
CA GLU A 245 -5.34 -25.36 11.56
C GLU A 245 -4.18 -24.37 11.35
N SER A 246 -3.41 -24.47 10.25
CA SER A 246 -2.26 -23.59 9.98
C SER A 246 -2.60 -22.26 9.28
N LEU A 247 -3.73 -22.20 8.56
CA LEU A 247 -4.27 -20.95 7.99
C LEU A 247 -5.39 -20.42 8.88
N HIS A 248 -5.55 -19.11 8.91
CA HIS A 248 -6.65 -18.45 9.59
C HIS A 248 -7.55 -17.68 8.63
N THR A 249 -8.83 -17.58 8.97
CA THR A 249 -9.82 -16.81 8.22
C THR A 249 -10.07 -15.49 8.94
N VAL A 250 -9.77 -14.37 8.27
CA VAL A 250 -9.80 -13.03 8.88
C VAL A 250 -10.91 -12.17 8.27
N HIS A 251 -11.61 -11.42 9.12
CA HIS A 251 -12.66 -10.46 8.72
C HIS A 251 -12.12 -9.02 8.59
N ALA A 252 -11.05 -8.73 9.33
CA ALA A 252 -10.26 -7.52 9.23
C ALA A 252 -8.79 -7.83 9.54
N ALA A 253 -7.86 -6.93 9.20
CA ALA A 253 -6.45 -7.09 9.52
C ALA A 253 -5.74 -5.76 9.76
N VAL A 254 -4.79 -5.75 10.69
CA VAL A 254 -3.78 -4.70 10.81
C VAL A 254 -2.61 -5.06 9.91
N ILE A 255 -2.31 -4.19 8.96
CA ILE A 255 -1.23 -4.34 7.99
C ILE A 255 -0.21 -3.22 8.14
N SER A 256 1.06 -3.47 7.86
CA SER A 256 1.98 -2.38 7.49
C SER A 256 1.56 -1.81 6.13
N VAL A 257 1.91 -0.55 5.85
CA VAL A 257 1.62 0.10 4.57
C VAL A 257 2.84 0.87 4.08
N GLU A 258 3.24 0.57 2.85
CA GLU A 258 4.16 1.35 2.05
C GLU A 258 3.47 1.75 0.74
N LYS A 259 3.38 3.06 0.47
CA LYS A 259 2.78 3.57 -0.76
C LYS A 259 3.67 3.29 -1.96
N ILE A 260 3.08 2.77 -3.05
CA ILE A 260 3.78 2.56 -4.32
C ILE A 260 4.03 3.93 -4.98
N PRO A 261 5.29 4.35 -5.25
CA PRO A 261 5.59 5.70 -5.75
C PRO A 261 4.95 6.03 -7.10
N TYR A 262 4.72 5.02 -7.94
CA TYR A 262 4.10 5.16 -9.26
C TYR A 262 2.57 5.36 -9.21
N PHE A 263 1.95 5.20 -8.04
CA PHE A 263 0.51 5.42 -7.86
C PHE A 263 0.18 6.91 -7.78
N ARG A 264 -0.51 7.41 -8.80
CA ARG A 264 -0.98 8.80 -8.85
C ARG A 264 -2.29 8.95 -8.08
N GLY A 265 -2.19 9.23 -6.78
CA GLY A 265 -3.32 9.61 -5.95
C GLY A 265 -3.02 9.61 -4.45
N PRO A 266 -3.90 10.20 -3.62
CA PRO A 266 -3.87 10.05 -2.17
C PRO A 266 -4.43 8.69 -1.75
N LEU A 267 -3.87 8.10 -0.69
CA LEU A 267 -4.46 6.95 -0.01
C LEU A 267 -5.29 7.49 1.15
N GLN A 268 -6.61 7.56 0.97
CA GLN A 268 -7.53 8.17 1.94
C GLN A 268 -8.16 7.13 2.85
N THR A 269 -8.31 7.47 4.13
CA THR A 269 -9.06 6.67 5.10
C THR A 269 -10.54 6.59 4.69
N LYS A 270 -11.16 5.43 4.90
CA LYS A 270 -12.49 4.99 4.41
C LYS A 270 -12.61 4.75 2.90
N ALA A 271 -11.57 5.00 2.10
CA ALA A 271 -11.60 4.59 0.71
C ALA A 271 -11.64 3.05 0.59
N LYS A 272 -12.29 2.56 -0.46
CA LYS A 272 -12.26 1.13 -0.82
C LYS A 272 -11.10 0.85 -1.76
N PHE A 273 -10.47 -0.30 -1.59
CA PHE A 273 -9.44 -0.83 -2.49
C PHE A 273 -9.68 -2.32 -2.74
N HIS A 274 -9.20 -2.79 -3.88
CA HIS A 274 -9.00 -4.21 -4.15
C HIS A 274 -7.76 -4.67 -3.39
N ILE A 275 -7.96 -5.46 -2.33
CA ILE A 275 -6.89 -5.97 -1.48
C ILE A 275 -6.60 -7.42 -1.88
N THR A 276 -5.41 -7.67 -2.42
CA THR A 276 -4.89 -9.02 -2.67
C THR A 276 -4.12 -9.49 -1.44
N VAL A 277 -4.47 -10.67 -0.93
CA VAL A 277 -3.85 -11.32 0.22
C VAL A 277 -3.56 -12.76 -0.18
N GLY A 278 -2.29 -13.14 -0.31
CA GLY A 278 -1.93 -14.41 -0.93
C GLY A 278 -2.48 -14.50 -2.37
N HIS A 279 -3.30 -15.52 -2.63
CA HIS A 279 -3.95 -15.75 -3.93
C HIS A 279 -5.38 -15.22 -4.03
N GLU A 280 -5.98 -14.76 -2.92
CA GLU A 280 -7.34 -14.19 -2.92
C GLU A 280 -7.31 -12.67 -3.13
N THR A 281 -8.36 -12.10 -3.71
CA THR A 281 -8.50 -10.64 -3.84
C THR A 281 -9.92 -10.22 -3.51
N VAL A 282 -10.06 -9.45 -2.43
CA VAL A 282 -11.34 -9.02 -1.86
C VAL A 282 -11.35 -7.50 -1.71
N MET A 283 -12.53 -6.89 -1.81
CA MET A 283 -12.70 -5.46 -1.55
C MET A 283 -12.58 -5.19 -0.06
N GLY A 284 -11.80 -4.16 0.32
CA GLY A 284 -11.66 -3.75 1.70
C GLY A 284 -11.68 -2.23 1.86
N ARG A 285 -12.21 -1.76 2.99
CA ARG A 285 -12.05 -0.36 3.43
C ARG A 285 -10.80 -0.24 4.27
N VAL A 286 -10.07 0.87 4.12
CA VAL A 286 -8.82 1.09 4.84
C VAL A 286 -8.91 2.27 5.81
N MET A 287 -8.30 2.15 6.98
CA MET A 287 -8.11 3.26 7.93
C MET A 287 -6.63 3.39 8.27
N PHE A 288 -6.01 4.48 7.81
CA PHE A 288 -4.58 4.74 8.03
C PHE A 288 -4.29 5.32 9.40
N PHE A 289 -3.15 4.94 9.96
CA PHE A 289 -2.60 5.52 11.18
C PHE A 289 -1.07 5.47 11.19
N SER A 290 -0.48 6.41 11.90
CA SER A 290 0.96 6.57 12.10
C SER A 290 1.35 6.23 13.55
N PRO A 291 2.64 6.09 13.89
CA PRO A 291 3.06 6.17 15.29
C PRO A 291 2.67 7.53 15.90
N ALA A 292 2.81 7.67 17.22
CA ALA A 292 2.78 8.98 17.87
C ALA A 292 3.90 9.89 17.30
N PRO A 293 3.72 11.23 17.24
CA PRO A 293 4.72 12.17 16.68
C PRO A 293 6.13 12.00 17.24
N ASP A 294 6.24 11.77 18.55
CA ASP A 294 7.49 11.58 19.29
C ASP A 294 8.24 10.29 18.88
N SER A 295 7.57 9.39 18.14
CA SER A 295 8.04 8.06 17.76
C SER A 295 8.17 7.86 16.24
N PHE A 296 8.15 8.92 15.43
CA PHE A 296 8.23 8.84 13.96
C PHE A 296 9.52 8.17 13.44
N ASP A 297 10.63 8.26 14.18
CA ASP A 297 11.95 7.74 13.80
C ASP A 297 12.26 6.31 14.26
N HIS A 298 11.33 5.66 14.97
CA HIS A 298 11.48 4.28 15.39
C HIS A 298 11.73 3.35 14.17
N LYS A 299 12.50 2.28 14.41
CA LYS A 299 12.78 1.29 13.36
C LYS A 299 11.49 0.58 12.95
N PRO A 300 11.26 0.32 11.66
CA PRO A 300 10.08 -0.40 11.22
C PRO A 300 10.11 -1.85 11.71
N VAL A 301 8.98 -2.33 12.23
CA VAL A 301 8.78 -3.69 12.75
C VAL A 301 7.78 -4.41 11.83
N LEU A 302 8.19 -5.53 11.22
CA LEU A 302 7.43 -6.23 10.18
C LEU A 302 7.01 -7.66 10.56
N ASP A 303 7.38 -8.12 11.76
CA ASP A 303 7.10 -9.47 12.29
C ASP A 303 5.94 -9.50 13.31
N SER A 304 5.52 -8.33 13.81
CA SER A 304 4.62 -8.20 14.94
C SER A 304 3.96 -6.81 14.98
N PHE A 305 2.94 -6.65 15.84
CA PHE A 305 2.27 -5.37 16.09
C PHE A 305 2.03 -5.19 17.59
N ASP A 306 2.36 -4.01 18.12
CA ASP A 306 2.33 -3.73 19.57
C ASP A 306 1.06 -2.96 19.98
N PHE A 307 0.11 -3.68 20.58
CA PHE A 307 -1.14 -3.09 21.09
C PHE A 307 -0.97 -2.23 22.35
N SER A 308 0.21 -2.20 22.99
CA SER A 308 0.46 -1.36 24.15
C SER A 308 0.71 0.11 23.77
N GLN A 309 1.25 0.36 22.58
CA GLN A 309 1.58 1.69 22.07
C GLN A 309 0.35 2.48 21.63
N GLU A 310 0.48 3.81 21.60
CA GLU A 310 -0.54 4.71 21.05
C GLU A 310 -0.23 5.10 19.61
N TYR A 311 -1.27 5.16 18.79
CA TYR A 311 -1.16 5.44 17.36
C TYR A 311 -1.99 6.68 17.00
N LEU A 312 -1.43 7.55 16.16
CA LEU A 312 -2.12 8.74 15.69
C LEU A 312 -2.92 8.39 14.42
N PHE A 313 -4.23 8.57 14.49
CA PHE A 313 -5.12 8.42 13.34
C PHE A 313 -4.73 9.39 12.22
N GLN A 314 -4.79 8.93 10.96
CA GLN A 314 -4.59 9.78 9.78
C GLN A 314 -5.78 9.74 8.83
N GLU A 315 -6.24 10.90 8.33
CA GLU A 315 -7.28 10.94 7.28
C GLU A 315 -6.73 10.47 5.91
N GLN A 316 -5.40 10.49 5.73
CA GLN A 316 -4.70 9.95 4.56
C GLN A 316 -3.28 9.49 4.90
N TYR A 317 -2.71 8.57 4.11
CA TYR A 317 -1.31 8.15 4.23
C TYR A 317 -0.35 9.33 4.03
N LEU A 318 0.60 9.50 4.96
CA LEU A 318 1.61 10.56 4.92
C LEU A 318 2.70 10.19 3.92
N CYS A 319 2.83 11.00 2.87
CA CYS A 319 3.89 10.85 1.87
C CYS A 319 5.02 11.83 2.19
N PRO A 320 6.31 11.43 2.16
CA PRO A 320 7.41 12.38 2.16
C PRO A 320 7.21 13.41 1.05
N SER A 321 7.36 14.69 1.37
CA SER A 321 7.37 15.75 0.35
C SER A 321 8.59 15.53 -0.54
N SER A 322 8.38 14.99 -1.73
CA SER A 322 9.42 14.87 -2.74
C SER A 322 9.93 16.26 -3.09
N ALA A 323 11.25 16.46 -2.94
CA ALA A 323 11.98 17.58 -3.50
C ALA A 323 11.65 17.76 -5.01
N PRO A 324 11.80 18.97 -5.58
CA PRO A 324 11.00 19.39 -6.71
C PRO A 324 11.25 18.55 -7.96
N ALA A 325 10.16 18.00 -8.52
CA ALA A 325 10.15 17.64 -9.93
C ALA A 325 10.26 18.92 -10.77
N ALA A 326 10.98 18.84 -11.88
CA ALA A 326 11.36 20.00 -12.69
C ALA A 326 10.16 20.90 -13.06
N THR A 327 10.36 22.21 -12.89
CA THR A 327 9.44 23.24 -13.35
C THR A 327 9.49 23.36 -14.87
N ASP A 328 8.52 22.79 -15.57
CA ASP A 328 8.14 23.30 -16.89
C ASP A 328 7.30 24.57 -16.67
N THR A 329 7.78 25.69 -17.20
CA THR A 329 7.15 27.00 -17.09
C THR A 329 6.01 27.15 -18.11
N THR A 330 4.77 27.27 -17.65
CA THR A 330 3.75 28.06 -18.35
C THR A 330 2.95 28.90 -17.37
N ASP A 331 2.84 30.17 -17.69
CA ASP A 331 2.28 31.26 -16.88
C ASP A 331 0.75 31.35 -17.02
N SER A 332 0.05 31.65 -15.92
CA SER A 332 -1.28 32.29 -15.87
C SER A 332 -1.78 32.36 -14.42
N GLY A 333 -2.01 33.59 -13.92
CA GLY A 333 -2.36 33.84 -12.53
C GLY A 333 -3.84 33.67 -12.18
N GLY A 334 -4.09 33.52 -10.88
CA GLY A 334 -5.42 33.49 -10.26
C GLY A 334 -5.33 33.33 -8.75
N ASP A 335 -5.48 34.42 -8.00
CA ASP A 335 -5.42 34.43 -6.54
C ASP A 335 -6.64 33.74 -5.91
N ASP A 336 -6.42 32.73 -5.06
CA ASP A 336 -7.40 32.32 -4.05
C ASP A 336 -6.73 31.61 -2.85
N LYS A 337 -6.12 32.40 -1.95
CA LYS A 337 -5.43 31.90 -0.75
C LYS A 337 -6.42 31.43 0.32
N LYS A 338 -6.80 30.14 0.31
CA LYS A 338 -7.37 29.47 1.48
C LYS A 338 -6.29 28.78 2.32
N ALA A 339 -6.33 29.04 3.62
CA ALA A 339 -5.30 28.62 4.57
C ALA A 339 -5.19 27.09 4.69
N GLY A 340 -3.96 26.61 4.47
CA GLY A 340 -3.58 25.21 4.56
C GLY A 340 -2.06 25.10 4.46
N GLN A 341 -1.34 25.90 5.27
CA GLN A 341 0.12 25.78 5.39
C GLN A 341 0.46 24.39 5.93
N ALA A 342 0.86 23.50 5.03
CA ALA A 342 1.60 22.30 5.40
C ALA A 342 2.96 22.77 5.94
N SER A 343 3.15 22.66 7.25
CA SER A 343 4.50 22.63 7.82
C SER A 343 5.30 21.53 7.13
N GLU A 344 6.61 21.73 6.96
CA GLU A 344 7.51 20.72 6.39
C GLU A 344 7.51 19.47 7.30
N GLY A 345 6.62 18.54 6.97
CA GLY A 345 6.24 17.44 7.85
C GLY A 345 7.20 16.27 7.71
N HIS A 346 8.06 16.08 8.71
CA HIS A 346 8.81 14.83 8.87
C HIS A 346 7.85 13.65 8.78
N CYS A 347 8.13 12.71 7.87
CA CYS A 347 7.24 11.59 7.62
C CYS A 347 7.68 10.36 8.42
N PRO A 348 6.74 9.64 9.06
CA PRO A 348 7.08 8.50 9.90
C PRO A 348 7.68 7.37 9.07
N ARG A 349 8.69 6.69 9.64
CA ARG A 349 9.38 5.56 9.00
C ARG A 349 8.49 4.33 8.76
N GLN A 350 7.43 4.20 9.54
CA GLN A 350 6.43 3.15 9.37
C GLN A 350 5.03 3.74 9.50
N GLN A 351 4.11 3.23 8.68
CA GLN A 351 2.68 3.49 8.78
C GLN A 351 1.92 2.18 8.66
N TRP A 352 0.68 2.19 9.14
CA TRP A 352 -0.19 1.03 9.16
C TRP A 352 -1.58 1.39 8.63
N ALA A 353 -2.33 0.35 8.29
CA ALA A 353 -3.76 0.46 8.10
C ALA A 353 -4.50 -0.68 8.80
N LEU A 354 -5.68 -0.37 9.30
CA LEU A 354 -6.72 -1.38 9.53
C LEU A 354 -7.47 -1.57 8.22
N VAL A 355 -7.50 -2.80 7.72
CA VAL A 355 -8.30 -3.21 6.56
C VAL A 355 -9.53 -3.95 7.06
N GLU A 356 -10.72 -3.49 6.69
CA GLU A 356 -11.99 -4.17 6.92
C GLU A 356 -12.44 -4.82 5.60
N PHE A 357 -12.45 -6.15 5.52
CA PHE A 357 -12.79 -6.87 4.29
C PHE A 357 -14.31 -7.00 4.12
N GLU A 358 -14.83 -6.86 2.90
CA GLU A 358 -16.25 -7.07 2.60
C GLU A 358 -16.66 -8.55 2.59
N LYS A 359 -15.68 -9.45 2.51
CA LYS A 359 -15.82 -10.90 2.69
C LYS A 359 -14.64 -11.41 3.50
N PRO A 360 -14.79 -12.44 4.35
CA PRO A 360 -13.66 -13.05 5.03
C PRO A 360 -12.65 -13.61 4.03
N VAL A 361 -11.37 -13.55 4.40
CA VAL A 361 -10.22 -13.98 3.57
C VAL A 361 -9.46 -15.05 4.34
N THR A 362 -9.04 -16.14 3.68
CA THR A 362 -8.23 -17.19 4.34
C THR A 362 -6.79 -17.10 3.88
N CYS A 363 -5.87 -16.87 4.82
CA CYS A 363 -4.48 -16.53 4.50
C CYS A 363 -3.48 -17.07 5.55
N PRO A 364 -2.17 -17.09 5.23
CA PRO A 364 -1.14 -17.34 6.22
C PRO A 364 -0.82 -16.06 7.02
N ARG A 365 -0.37 -16.23 8.26
CA ARG A 365 0.14 -15.13 9.09
C ARG A 365 1.38 -14.50 8.45
N LEU A 366 1.57 -13.18 8.64
CA LEU A 366 2.68 -12.41 8.06
C LEU A 366 2.77 -12.50 6.52
N CYS A 367 1.65 -12.75 5.84
CA CYS A 367 1.61 -12.77 4.38
C CYS A 367 1.70 -11.37 3.76
N LEU A 368 2.08 -11.35 2.48
CA LEU A 368 2.10 -10.14 1.66
C LEU A 368 0.66 -9.66 1.35
N VAL A 369 0.45 -8.36 1.48
CA VAL A 369 -0.80 -7.66 1.14
C VAL A 369 -0.51 -6.58 0.09
N ILE A 370 -1.34 -6.51 -0.95
CA ILE A 370 -1.27 -5.46 -1.98
C ILE A 370 -2.64 -4.79 -2.13
N GLY A 371 -2.68 -3.47 -1.97
CA GLY A 371 -3.87 -2.66 -2.24
C GLY A 371 -3.83 -2.03 -3.63
N SER A 372 -4.92 -2.11 -4.37
CA SER A 372 -5.00 -1.64 -5.76
C SER A 372 -6.37 -1.03 -6.11
N ARG A 373 -6.42 -0.25 -7.20
CA ARG A 373 -7.65 0.30 -7.79
C ARG A 373 -7.89 -0.30 -9.18
N LEU A 374 -8.52 -1.48 -9.19
CA LEU A 374 -8.71 -2.26 -10.41
C LEU A 374 -9.92 -1.81 -11.25
N ASP A 375 -10.79 -0.98 -10.69
CA ASP A 375 -11.93 -0.32 -11.37
C ASP A 375 -11.50 0.84 -12.28
N ALA A 376 -10.22 1.23 -12.23
CA ALA A 376 -9.65 2.24 -13.12
C ALA A 376 -9.54 1.71 -14.56
N ASP A 377 -9.65 2.62 -15.53
CA ASP A 377 -9.57 2.31 -16.96
C ASP A 377 -8.33 1.45 -17.30
N ILE A 378 -8.57 0.39 -18.07
CA ILE A 378 -7.59 -0.60 -18.55
C ILE A 378 -6.54 0.08 -19.45
N HIS A 379 -6.90 1.20 -20.09
CA HIS A 379 -6.02 2.01 -20.95
C HIS A 379 -5.35 3.18 -20.22
N ALA A 380 -5.59 3.37 -18.92
CA ALA A 380 -4.97 4.46 -18.17
C ALA A 380 -3.45 4.33 -18.08
N ASN A 381 -2.73 5.40 -18.41
CA ASN A 381 -1.26 5.48 -18.34
C ASN A 381 -0.72 5.70 -16.90
N THR A 382 -1.34 5.07 -15.91
CA THR A 382 -1.01 5.22 -14.48
C THR A 382 -1.01 3.87 -13.77
N CYS A 383 -0.06 3.64 -12.86
CA CYS A 383 -0.04 2.42 -12.06
C CYS A 383 -1.29 2.31 -11.18
N ARG A 384 -1.98 1.17 -11.23
CA ARG A 384 -3.20 0.89 -10.45
C ARG A 384 -2.92 0.26 -9.09
N LEU A 385 -1.69 -0.20 -8.86
CA LEU A 385 -1.22 -0.72 -7.58
C LEU A 385 -0.91 0.46 -6.66
N ALA A 386 -1.57 0.55 -5.51
CA ALA A 386 -1.60 1.75 -4.67
C ALA A 386 -0.64 1.67 -3.48
N PHE A 387 -0.58 0.52 -2.82
CA PHE A 387 0.31 0.25 -1.69
C PHE A 387 0.57 -1.25 -1.54
N HIS A 388 1.62 -1.60 -0.80
CA HIS A 388 1.89 -2.96 -0.34
C HIS A 388 2.24 -2.96 1.15
N GLY A 389 2.32 -4.15 1.74
CA GLY A 389 2.73 -4.32 3.13
C GLY A 389 2.57 -5.77 3.60
N VAL A 390 2.70 -5.97 4.90
CA VAL A 390 2.67 -7.29 5.56
C VAL A 390 1.46 -7.36 6.49
N LEU A 391 0.76 -8.49 6.52
CA LEU A 391 -0.33 -8.77 7.45
C LEU A 391 0.24 -9.08 8.85
N LEU A 392 0.39 -8.03 9.66
CA LEU A 392 0.98 -8.12 11.00
C LEU A 392 0.04 -8.79 12.02
N HIS A 393 -1.26 -8.51 11.94
CA HIS A 393 -2.25 -9.11 12.84
C HIS A 393 -3.60 -9.29 12.16
N GLY A 394 -4.09 -10.54 12.14
CA GLY A 394 -5.42 -10.90 11.60
C GLY A 394 -6.50 -10.88 12.69
N LEU A 395 -7.67 -10.34 12.35
CA LEU A 395 -8.84 -10.33 13.23
C LEU A 395 -9.81 -11.43 12.77
N GLU A 396 -9.76 -12.56 13.48
CA GLU A 396 -10.47 -13.80 13.15
C GLU A 396 -11.96 -13.73 13.56
N ASP A 397 -12.27 -13.10 14.70
CA ASP A 397 -13.64 -12.88 15.19
C ASP A 397 -14.53 -12.13 14.19
N LYS A 398 -15.80 -12.55 14.02
CA LYS A 398 -16.81 -11.78 13.28
C LYS A 398 -17.14 -10.44 13.95
N ASN A 399 -17.14 -10.42 15.29
CA ASN A 399 -17.45 -9.25 16.10
C ASN A 399 -16.17 -8.53 16.56
N TYR A 400 -15.10 -8.56 15.75
CA TYR A 400 -13.80 -7.95 16.05
C TYR A 400 -13.89 -6.47 16.48
N ALA A 401 -14.93 -5.76 16.03
CA ALA A 401 -15.22 -4.38 16.41
C ALA A 401 -15.43 -4.17 17.92
N GLU A 402 -15.92 -5.18 18.62
CA GLU A 402 -16.17 -5.15 20.07
C GLU A 402 -15.12 -5.95 20.85
N SER A 403 -14.66 -7.10 20.33
CA SER A 403 -13.69 -7.97 21.03
C SER A 403 -12.23 -7.50 20.94
N CYS A 404 -11.84 -6.91 19.81
CA CYS A 404 -10.43 -6.67 19.47
C CYS A 404 -10.09 -5.20 19.22
N LEU A 405 -10.93 -4.44 18.50
CA LEU A 405 -10.64 -3.03 18.21
C LEU A 405 -10.46 -2.14 19.45
N PRO A 406 -11.13 -2.35 20.61
CA PRO A 406 -10.87 -1.57 21.82
C PRO A 406 -9.43 -1.72 22.37
N LYS A 407 -8.69 -2.75 21.97
CA LYS A 407 -7.26 -2.93 22.30
C LYS A 407 -6.35 -2.04 21.44
N LEU A 408 -6.81 -1.62 20.25
CA LEU A 408 -6.05 -0.81 19.31
C LEU A 408 -6.16 0.69 19.68
N ARG A 409 -5.11 1.23 20.31
CA ARG A 409 -5.07 2.60 20.87
C ARG A 409 -4.85 3.70 19.81
N VAL A 410 -5.64 3.68 18.76
CA VAL A 410 -5.65 4.73 17.72
C VAL A 410 -6.48 5.93 18.20
N TYR A 411 -5.88 7.13 18.24
CA TYR A 411 -6.56 8.36 18.66
C TYR A 411 -6.55 9.45 17.57
N LYS A 412 -7.62 10.26 17.55
CA LYS A 412 -7.64 11.55 16.86
C LYS A 412 -7.27 12.64 17.87
N LEU A 413 -6.23 13.42 17.60
CA LEU A 413 -6.00 14.67 18.30
C LEU A 413 -7.09 15.67 17.88
N LYS A 414 -7.71 16.33 18.86
CA LYS A 414 -8.78 17.30 18.64
C LYS A 414 -8.47 18.60 19.35
N HIS A 415 -8.40 19.66 18.56
CA HIS A 415 -8.37 21.04 19.02
C HIS A 415 -9.76 21.65 18.84
N LYS A 416 -10.20 22.40 19.85
CA LYS A 416 -11.42 23.19 19.83
C LYS A 416 -11.07 24.58 20.31
N HIS A 417 -11.54 25.59 19.58
CA HIS A 417 -11.44 26.99 19.95
C HIS A 417 -12.83 27.52 20.30
N GLY A 418 -12.89 28.37 21.32
CA GLY A 418 -14.07 29.08 21.77
C GLY A 418 -13.67 30.46 22.28
N VAL A 419 -14.64 31.20 22.81
CA VAL A 419 -14.38 32.53 23.39
C VAL A 419 -15.03 32.65 24.75
N VAL A 420 -14.41 33.41 25.64
CA VAL A 420 -15.04 33.84 26.89
C VAL A 420 -16.16 34.84 26.56
N GLU A 421 -17.37 34.57 27.03
CA GLU A 421 -18.52 35.49 26.88
C GLU A 421 -18.58 36.50 28.02
N ARG A 422 -18.37 36.04 29.26
CA ARG A 422 -18.42 36.87 30.46
C ARG A 422 -17.69 36.20 31.63
N VAL A 423 -17.18 37.03 32.54
CA VAL A 423 -16.73 36.62 33.87
C VAL A 423 -17.95 36.49 34.80
N MET A 424 -17.92 35.53 35.73
CA MET A 424 -18.88 35.45 36.85
C MET A 424 -18.26 35.96 38.14
N ASP A 425 -17.06 35.48 38.43
CA ASP A 425 -16.26 35.81 39.61
C ASP A 425 -14.77 35.69 39.23
N ASP A 426 -13.88 36.05 40.15
CA ASP A 426 -12.43 36.08 39.92
C ASP A 426 -11.81 34.71 39.55
N TYR A 427 -12.55 33.61 39.73
CA TYR A 427 -12.13 32.23 39.48
C TYR A 427 -13.05 31.50 38.49
N SER A 428 -14.03 32.16 37.88
CA SER A 428 -15.04 31.51 37.03
C SER A 428 -15.43 32.34 35.82
N VAL A 429 -15.38 31.73 34.64
CA VAL A 429 -15.80 32.34 33.37
C VAL A 429 -16.84 31.49 32.65
N ILE A 430 -17.71 32.14 31.87
CA ILE A 430 -18.62 31.46 30.94
C ILE A 430 -18.01 31.49 29.54
N GLY A 431 -17.68 30.30 29.03
CA GLY A 431 -17.26 30.09 27.66
C GLY A 431 -18.45 29.87 26.72
N ARG A 432 -18.28 30.27 25.46
CA ARG A 432 -19.19 29.98 24.33
C ARG A 432 -18.41 29.53 23.09
N SER A 433 -19.12 29.06 22.08
CA SER A 433 -18.60 28.65 20.76
C SER A 433 -17.64 27.44 20.71
N LEU A 434 -17.18 26.92 21.85
CA LEU A 434 -16.34 25.71 21.91
C LEU A 434 -17.10 24.42 21.50
N PHE A 435 -18.42 24.40 21.70
CA PHE A 435 -19.30 23.26 21.46
C PHE A 435 -20.52 23.64 20.62
N LYS A 436 -21.02 22.70 19.80
CA LYS A 436 -22.32 22.84 19.13
C LYS A 436 -23.43 22.60 20.16
N LYS A 437 -24.62 23.18 19.95
CA LYS A 437 -25.78 23.06 20.88
C LYS A 437 -26.14 21.60 21.21
N GLU A 438 -26.00 20.68 20.27
CA GLU A 438 -26.26 19.23 20.41
C GLU A 438 -25.17 18.45 21.18
N THR A 439 -24.06 19.09 21.56
CA THR A 439 -22.92 18.40 22.19
C THR A 439 -23.22 18.16 23.67
N ASN A 440 -23.14 16.91 24.15
CA ASN A 440 -23.19 16.66 25.59
C ASN A 440 -21.92 17.19 26.27
N ILE A 441 -22.04 18.33 26.95
CA ILE A 441 -20.95 19.01 27.67
C ILE A 441 -20.46 18.19 28.88
N GLN A 442 -21.30 17.34 29.48
CA GLN A 442 -20.92 16.53 30.66
C GLN A 442 -19.70 15.63 30.39
N LEU A 443 -19.53 15.17 29.15
CA LEU A 443 -18.37 14.37 28.75
C LEU A 443 -17.04 15.14 28.80
N PHE A 444 -17.08 16.48 28.82
CA PHE A 444 -15.92 17.38 28.82
C PHE A 444 -15.65 18.00 30.20
N VAL A 445 -16.47 17.71 31.21
CA VAL A 445 -16.27 18.18 32.59
C VAL A 445 -14.98 17.58 33.15
N GLY A 446 -14.21 18.39 33.87
CA GLY A 446 -12.88 18.04 34.38
C GLY A 446 -11.74 18.21 33.37
N LEU A 447 -12.00 18.52 32.10
CA LEU A 447 -10.95 18.77 31.12
C LEU A 447 -10.37 20.19 31.27
N LYS A 448 -9.04 20.27 31.16
CA LYS A 448 -8.23 21.49 31.15
C LYS A 448 -8.44 22.29 29.86
N VAL A 449 -8.57 23.61 29.97
CA VAL A 449 -8.70 24.57 28.87
C VAL A 449 -7.71 25.69 29.08
N HIS A 450 -7.02 26.10 28.03
CA HIS A 450 -6.07 27.21 28.09
C HIS A 450 -6.73 28.49 27.57
N LEU A 451 -6.53 29.60 28.28
CA LEU A 451 -6.97 30.91 27.83
C LEU A 451 -5.85 31.57 27.01
N SER A 452 -6.19 32.43 26.05
CA SER A 452 -5.20 33.16 25.24
C SER A 452 -4.25 34.06 26.05
N THR A 453 -4.63 34.37 27.29
CA THR A 453 -3.86 35.11 28.30
C THR A 453 -2.93 34.23 29.14
N GLY A 454 -2.82 32.93 28.83
CA GLY A 454 -1.91 31.99 29.49
C GLY A 454 -2.49 31.25 30.70
N GLU A 455 -3.72 31.56 31.10
CA GLU A 455 -4.38 30.93 32.27
C GLU A 455 -4.83 29.50 31.96
N LEU A 456 -4.69 28.61 32.95
CA LEU A 456 -5.22 27.26 32.91
C LEU A 456 -6.56 27.19 33.65
N GLY A 457 -7.64 26.91 32.91
CA GLY A 457 -8.96 26.62 33.46
C GLY A 457 -9.34 25.14 33.36
N VAL A 458 -10.43 24.77 34.02
CA VAL A 458 -11.04 23.42 34.02
C VAL A 458 -12.54 23.57 33.74
N ILE A 459 -13.10 22.78 32.82
CA ILE A 459 -14.54 22.79 32.54
C ILE A 459 -15.30 22.22 33.74
N ASP A 460 -16.21 23.02 34.29
CA ASP A 460 -16.99 22.71 35.50
C ASP A 460 -18.37 22.14 35.13
N SER A 461 -19.20 22.90 34.40
CA SER A 461 -20.56 22.46 34.08
C SER A 461 -21.12 23.09 32.80
N ALA A 462 -22.21 22.53 32.28
CA ALA A 462 -23.01 23.16 31.23
C ALA A 462 -23.75 24.40 31.77
N PHE A 463 -23.90 25.44 30.94
CA PHE A 463 -24.57 26.68 31.33
C PHE A 463 -25.76 27.00 30.41
N GLY A 464 -26.96 26.56 30.81
CA GLY A 464 -28.20 26.75 30.06
C GLY A 464 -28.25 25.99 28.72
N GLN A 465 -29.24 26.32 27.88
CA GLN A 465 -29.57 25.55 26.66
C GLN A 465 -28.78 25.96 25.39
N SER A 466 -27.75 26.81 25.51
CA SER A 466 -27.13 27.49 24.35
C SER A 466 -25.72 27.02 23.99
N GLY A 467 -25.29 25.86 24.49
CA GLY A 467 -23.94 25.32 24.26
C GLY A 467 -22.84 26.09 25.02
N LYS A 468 -23.24 26.92 25.99
CA LYS A 468 -22.33 27.63 26.91
C LYS A 468 -21.95 26.71 28.06
N PHE A 469 -20.81 26.98 28.68
CA PHE A 469 -20.23 26.17 29.74
C PHE A 469 -19.49 27.06 30.73
N LYS A 470 -19.42 26.62 31.99
CA LYS A 470 -18.63 27.27 33.03
C LYS A 470 -17.23 26.65 33.05
N VAL A 471 -16.22 27.51 33.16
CA VAL A 471 -14.81 27.15 33.36
C VAL A 471 -14.37 27.75 34.68
N HIS A 472 -13.80 26.91 35.54
CA HIS A 472 -13.16 27.32 36.78
C HIS A 472 -11.64 27.48 36.58
N ILE A 473 -11.05 28.56 37.07
CA ILE A 473 -9.63 28.90 36.90
C ILE A 473 -9.01 28.88 38.31
N PRO A 474 -8.31 27.80 38.72
CA PRO A 474 -7.82 27.65 40.09
C PRO A 474 -6.76 28.70 40.48
N GLY A 475 -6.01 29.24 39.52
CA GLY A 475 -5.06 30.33 39.74
C GLY A 475 -5.69 31.73 39.79
N GLY A 476 -7.00 31.85 39.54
CA GLY A 476 -7.68 33.13 39.34
C GLY A 476 -7.39 33.79 38.00
N LEU A 477 -8.19 34.79 37.63
CA LEU A 477 -8.02 35.60 36.43
C LEU A 477 -6.90 36.64 36.60
N SER A 478 -6.02 36.73 35.61
CA SER A 478 -4.99 37.77 35.49
C SER A 478 -5.59 39.17 35.35
N PRO A 479 -4.85 40.24 35.71
CA PRO A 479 -5.28 41.61 35.47
C PRO A 479 -5.51 41.92 33.99
N GLU A 480 -4.82 41.22 33.08
CA GLU A 480 -4.99 41.36 31.62
C GLU A 480 -6.35 40.80 31.16
N SER A 481 -6.67 39.55 31.54
CA SER A 481 -8.00 38.98 31.32
C SER A 481 -9.11 39.86 31.90
N LYS A 482 -8.93 40.38 33.13
CA LYS A 482 -9.90 41.28 33.75
C LYS A 482 -10.05 42.59 32.95
N LYS A 483 -8.95 43.21 32.49
CA LYS A 483 -8.98 44.44 31.68
C LYS A 483 -9.73 44.25 30.37
N ILE A 484 -9.55 43.11 29.70
CA ILE A 484 -10.21 42.76 28.42
C ILE A 484 -11.69 42.43 28.62
N LEU A 485 -12.07 41.76 29.73
CA LEU A 485 -13.43 41.26 29.95
C LEU A 485 -14.36 42.24 30.69
N THR A 486 -13.82 43.21 31.44
CA THR A 486 -14.62 44.20 32.21
C THR A 486 -15.48 45.16 31.36
N PRO A 487 -15.11 45.60 30.13
CA PRO A 487 -15.94 46.48 29.31
C PRO A 487 -17.35 45.92 29.02
N ALA A 488 -17.50 44.59 28.99
CA ALA A 488 -18.79 43.93 28.76
C ALA A 488 -19.80 44.09 29.92
N LEU A 489 -19.33 44.35 31.15
CA LEU A 489 -20.19 44.50 32.33
C LEU A 489 -20.98 45.83 32.34
N LYS A 490 -20.38 46.93 31.87
CA LYS A 490 -21.00 48.27 31.94
C LYS A 490 -22.16 48.48 30.96
N LYS A 491 -22.23 47.73 29.85
CA LYS A 491 -23.21 47.97 28.77
C LYS A 491 -24.65 47.51 29.05
N ARG A 492 -24.95 46.96 30.24
CA ARG A 492 -26.31 46.47 30.60
C ARG A 492 -26.97 47.15 31.81
N GLY A 493 -26.30 48.12 32.44
CA GLY A 493 -26.77 48.75 33.69
C GLY A 493 -27.68 49.98 33.54
N ARG A 494 -28.05 50.40 32.32
CA ARG A 494 -28.84 51.63 32.09
C ARG A 494 -29.94 51.42 31.04
N ALA A 495 -31.08 50.90 31.49
CA ALA A 495 -32.34 50.89 30.75
C ALA A 495 -33.45 51.32 31.71
N GLY A 496 -33.67 52.64 31.82
CA GLY A 496 -34.63 53.20 32.77
C GLY A 496 -34.86 54.70 32.57
N ARG A 497 -36.00 55.02 31.92
CA ARG A 497 -36.64 56.34 31.74
C ARG A 497 -35.86 57.44 30.99
N GLY A 498 -36.56 58.13 30.09
CA GLY A 498 -36.31 59.55 29.79
C GLY A 498 -36.03 59.91 28.34
N GLU A 499 -37.11 60.23 27.60
CA GLU A 499 -37.19 61.23 26.51
C GLU A 499 -36.32 61.13 25.25
N ALA A 500 -36.80 61.82 24.20
CA ALA A 500 -36.26 61.79 22.86
C ALA A 500 -35.64 63.15 22.49
N ALA A 501 -34.41 63.13 21.97
CA ALA A 501 -33.83 64.23 21.22
C ALA A 501 -32.90 63.67 20.12
N LYS A 502 -32.98 64.23 18.91
CA LYS A 502 -32.05 63.95 17.81
C LYS A 502 -30.81 64.83 17.96
N GLN A 503 -29.63 64.29 17.68
CA GLN A 503 -28.54 65.04 17.02
C GLN A 503 -27.55 64.11 16.32
N GLU A 504 -26.74 64.68 15.43
CA GLU A 504 -26.06 64.01 14.33
C GLU A 504 -24.61 63.57 14.62
N GLU A 505 -24.14 62.70 13.72
CA GLU A 505 -22.75 62.43 13.30
C GLU A 505 -21.56 62.56 14.30
N GLY A 506 -20.87 61.43 14.48
CA GLY A 506 -19.52 61.36 15.02
C GLY A 506 -18.87 60.04 14.63
N ALA A 507 -17.91 60.06 13.70
CA ALA A 507 -17.29 58.85 13.18
C ALA A 507 -16.13 58.37 14.06
N GLU A 508 -16.35 57.30 14.83
CA GLU A 508 -15.25 56.50 15.39
C GLU A 508 -15.36 55.05 14.89
N ARG A 509 -14.30 54.59 14.20
CA ARG A 509 -14.13 53.17 13.86
C ARG A 509 -13.87 52.41 15.15
N LEU A 510 -14.86 51.64 15.61
CA LEU A 510 -14.69 50.67 16.69
C LEU A 510 -13.50 49.75 16.40
N GLU A 511 -12.49 49.78 17.26
CA GLU A 511 -11.44 48.78 17.25
C GLU A 511 -12.02 47.37 17.47
N PRO A 512 -11.43 46.32 16.87
CA PRO A 512 -11.93 44.96 17.05
C PRO A 512 -11.83 44.57 18.53
N THR A 513 -12.96 44.24 19.14
CA THR A 513 -13.02 43.79 20.53
C THR A 513 -12.13 42.58 20.73
N GLN A 514 -10.98 42.75 21.40
CA GLN A 514 -10.16 41.63 21.85
C GLN A 514 -11.03 40.69 22.68
N HIS A 515 -11.18 39.46 22.22
CA HIS A 515 -11.86 38.40 22.94
C HIS A 515 -10.80 37.45 23.51
N VAL A 516 -10.95 37.07 24.78
CA VAL A 516 -10.12 36.01 25.36
C VAL A 516 -10.58 34.68 24.74
N GLU A 517 -9.67 34.02 24.03
CA GLU A 517 -9.95 32.73 23.40
C GLU A 517 -9.78 31.58 24.41
N LEU A 518 -10.53 30.51 24.20
CA LEU A 518 -10.47 29.26 24.96
C LEU A 518 -10.02 28.15 24.04
N SER A 519 -8.86 27.55 24.32
CA SER A 519 -8.29 26.44 23.54
C SER A 519 -8.30 25.14 24.34
N LEU A 520 -9.06 24.17 23.84
CA LEU A 520 -9.19 22.82 24.39
C LEU A 520 -8.54 21.81 23.43
N SER A 521 -7.47 21.17 23.88
CA SER A 521 -6.76 20.10 23.17
C SER A 521 -6.95 18.77 23.90
N PHE A 522 -7.37 17.70 23.20
CA PHE A 522 -7.55 16.37 23.79
C PHE A 522 -7.38 15.25 22.75
N LYS A 523 -6.95 14.08 23.21
CA LYS A 523 -6.98 12.82 22.47
C LYS A 523 -8.38 12.21 22.58
N ARG A 524 -8.95 11.76 21.46
CA ARG A 524 -10.15 10.92 21.44
C ARG A 524 -9.84 9.62 20.71
N TYR A 525 -9.90 8.50 21.41
CA TYR A 525 -9.69 7.19 20.80
C TYR A 525 -10.83 6.86 19.82
N VAL A 526 -10.48 6.20 18.72
CA VAL A 526 -11.40 5.87 17.63
C VAL A 526 -12.30 4.68 18.01
N PHE A 527 -11.75 3.71 18.74
CA PHE A 527 -12.39 2.43 19.06
C PHE A 527 -12.81 2.27 20.54
N ASP A 528 -12.66 3.31 21.39
CA ASP A 528 -13.16 3.25 22.77
C ASP A 528 -14.68 3.40 22.80
N THR A 529 -15.36 2.35 23.26
CA THR A 529 -16.82 2.28 23.42
C THR A 529 -17.35 3.38 24.33
N HIS A 530 -16.58 3.74 25.37
CA HIS A 530 -16.92 4.79 26.33
C HIS A 530 -16.64 6.22 25.82
N LYS A 531 -16.05 6.36 24.62
CA LYS A 531 -15.71 7.65 23.99
C LYS A 531 -14.88 8.57 24.89
N ARG A 532 -14.02 8.00 25.74
CA ARG A 532 -13.19 8.74 26.69
C ARG A 532 -12.30 9.74 25.96
N MET A 533 -12.13 10.89 26.60
CA MET A 533 -11.31 11.99 26.12
C MET A 533 -10.18 12.18 27.13
N VAL A 534 -8.95 12.03 26.66
CA VAL A 534 -7.75 12.05 27.50
C VAL A 534 -6.93 13.27 27.10
N GLN A 535 -6.38 13.97 28.08
CA GLN A 535 -5.42 15.04 27.84
C GLN A 535 -4.05 14.57 28.26
N SER A 536 -3.02 15.08 27.58
CA SER A 536 -1.66 15.02 28.11
C SER A 536 -1.64 15.70 29.49
N PRO A 537 -0.89 15.17 30.47
CA PRO A 537 -0.85 15.71 31.83
C PRO A 537 -0.44 17.18 31.89
#